data_AF-A0A3B8V9G4-F1
#
_entry.id   AF-A0A3B8V9G4-F1
#
_cell.length_a   1.000
_cell.length_b   1.000
_cell.length_c   1.000
_cell.angle_alpha   90.00
_cell.angle_beta   90.00
_cell.angle_gamma   90.00
#
_symmetry.space_group_name_H-M   'P 1'
#
loop_
_entity.id
_entity.type
_entity.pdbx_description
1 polymer ?
#
loop_
_entity_poly.entity_id
_entity_poly.type
_entity_poly.pdbx_seq_one_letter_code
_entity_poly.pdbx_strand_id
1 'polypeptide(L)'
;VSVAKEIDLPGPFENMGAKMVQQVAKKTADVAGDGTTAATVLAAAIYDRGLRTVASGANAVAVQRGINAAASIACDAINDFASKCKGKSDLQKIAT
;
A
#
# COMPACT_ATOMS: atom_id res chain seq x y z
N VAL A 1 -12.37 5.58 -8.52
CA VAL A 1 -12.26 4.29 -7.78
C VAL A 1 -13.66 3.75 -7.47
N SER A 2 -14.21 2.92 -8.36
CA SER A 2 -15.55 2.32 -8.24
C SER A 2 -15.50 0.89 -7.70
N VAL A 3 -14.61 0.04 -8.25
CA VAL A 3 -14.56 -1.40 -7.92
C VAL A 3 -14.26 -1.68 -6.44
N ALA A 4 -13.30 -0.95 -5.84
CA ALA A 4 -12.97 -1.17 -4.44
C ALA A 4 -14.11 -0.77 -3.49
N LYS A 5 -15.09 0.07 -3.89
CA LYS A 5 -16.19 0.51 -3.02
C LYS A 5 -17.28 -0.56 -2.83
N GLU A 6 -17.35 -1.55 -3.71
CA GLU A 6 -18.44 -2.52 -3.78
C GLU A 6 -18.07 -3.95 -3.32
N ILE A 7 -16.84 -4.17 -2.84
CA ILE A 7 -16.42 -5.51 -2.39
C ILE A 7 -17.10 -5.82 -1.05
N ASP A 8 -18.02 -6.78 -1.07
CA ASP A 8 -18.68 -7.35 0.10
C ASP A 8 -18.67 -8.87 -0.02
N LEU A 9 -18.09 -9.54 0.99
CA LEU A 9 -17.94 -10.99 1.00
C LEU A 9 -18.99 -11.63 1.95
N PRO A 10 -19.55 -12.80 1.58
CA PRO A 10 -20.57 -13.46 2.40
C PRO A 10 -20.01 -13.99 3.73
N GLY A 11 -18.73 -14.35 3.77
CA GLY A 11 -18.06 -14.80 4.99
C GLY A 11 -17.68 -13.62 5.89
N PRO A 12 -18.07 -13.60 7.18
CA PRO A 12 -17.83 -12.44 8.05
C PRO A 12 -16.34 -12.15 8.27
N PHE A 13 -15.50 -13.18 8.41
CA PHE A 13 -14.05 -13.02 8.59
C PHE A 13 -13.35 -12.55 7.31
N GLU A 14 -13.74 -13.12 6.17
CA GLU A 14 -13.22 -12.73 4.85
C GLU A 14 -13.60 -11.28 4.55
N ASN A 15 -14.87 -10.92 4.82
CA ASN A 15 -15.35 -9.57 4.61
C ASN A 15 -14.61 -8.57 5.52
N MET A 16 -14.41 -8.91 6.79
CA MET A 16 -13.62 -8.08 7.70
C MET A 16 -12.20 -7.82 7.15
N GLY A 17 -11.53 -8.86 6.64
CA GLY A 17 -10.23 -8.74 5.97
C GLY A 17 -10.27 -7.80 4.75
N ALA A 18 -11.24 -8.01 3.87
CA ALA A 18 -11.45 -7.18 2.68
C ALA A 18 -11.70 -5.71 3.03
N LYS A 19 -12.55 -5.43 4.03
CA LYS A 19 -12.83 -4.06 4.48
C LYS A 19 -11.60 -3.40 5.10
N MET A 20 -10.73 -4.13 5.81
CA MET A 20 -9.49 -3.57 6.34
C MET A 20 -8.57 -3.07 5.23
N VAL A 21 -8.35 -3.87 4.19
CA VAL A 21 -7.51 -3.47 3.04
C VAL A 21 -8.16 -2.33 2.26
N GLN A 22 -9.47 -2.38 2.07
CA GLN A 22 -10.26 -1.32 1.42
C GLN A 22 -10.10 0.04 2.13
N GLN A 23 -10.14 0.06 3.47
CA GLN A 23 -9.96 1.29 4.25
C GLN A 23 -8.57 1.89 4.07
N VAL A 24 -7.53 1.06 4.03
CA VAL A 24 -6.15 1.53 3.80
C VAL A 24 -6.01 2.08 2.39
N ALA A 25 -6.48 1.34 1.38
CA ALA A 25 -6.44 1.79 -0.01
C ALA A 25 -7.22 3.09 -0.23
N LYS A 26 -8.38 3.26 0.42
CA LYS A 26 -9.16 4.49 0.36
C LYS A 26 -8.39 5.70 0.91
N LYS A 27 -7.74 5.55 2.06
CA LYS A 27 -6.91 6.63 2.64
C LYS A 27 -5.77 7.03 1.72
N THR A 28 -5.15 6.08 1.01
CA THR A 28 -4.13 6.39 0.00
C THR A 28 -4.70 7.27 -1.12
N ALA A 29 -5.89 6.93 -1.63
CA ALA A 29 -6.59 7.74 -2.63
C ALA A 29 -6.90 9.15 -2.13
N ASP A 30 -7.37 9.26 -0.88
CA ASP A 30 -7.81 10.54 -0.32
C ASP A 30 -6.64 11.53 -0.13
N VAL A 31 -5.42 11.03 0.13
CA VAL A 31 -4.22 11.88 0.30
C VAL A 31 -3.44 12.08 -0.99
N ALA A 32 -3.21 11.00 -1.76
CA ALA A 32 -2.35 11.03 -2.95
C ALA A 32 -3.12 11.26 -4.26
N GLY A 33 -4.44 11.09 -4.28
CA GLY A 33 -5.28 11.19 -5.48
C GLY A 33 -5.30 9.94 -6.37
N ASP A 34 -4.31 9.05 -6.24
CA ASP A 34 -4.20 7.75 -6.93
C ASP A 34 -3.42 6.73 -6.06
N GLY A 35 -3.22 5.51 -6.55
CA GLY A 35 -2.40 4.48 -5.89
C GLY A 35 -3.21 3.39 -5.17
N THR A 36 -4.54 3.41 -5.28
CA THR A 36 -5.42 2.44 -4.61
C THR A 36 -5.15 0.99 -5.01
N THR A 37 -4.93 0.74 -6.31
CA THR A 37 -4.60 -0.60 -6.82
C THR A 37 -3.22 -1.05 -6.34
N ALA A 38 -2.23 -0.17 -6.41
CA ALA A 38 -0.87 -0.46 -5.97
C ALA A 38 -0.83 -0.81 -4.48
N ALA A 39 -1.49 -0.01 -3.64
CA ALA A 39 -1.62 -0.27 -2.21
C ALA A 39 -2.27 -1.64 -1.93
N THR A 40 -3.33 -1.98 -2.67
CA THR A 40 -4.05 -3.25 -2.51
C THR A 40 -3.17 -4.46 -2.87
N VAL A 41 -2.45 -4.39 -3.99
CA VAL A 41 -1.56 -5.49 -4.44
C VAL A 41 -0.37 -5.64 -3.50
N LEU A 42 0.23 -4.53 -3.05
CA LEU A 42 1.33 -4.57 -2.08
C LEU A 42 0.88 -5.17 -0.74
N ALA A 43 -0.30 -4.76 -0.24
CA ALA A 43 -0.85 -5.32 0.99
C ALA A 43 -1.05 -6.84 0.88
N ALA A 44 -1.60 -7.33 -0.24
CA ALA A 44 -1.77 -8.76 -0.49
C ALA A 44 -0.43 -9.51 -0.53
N ALA A 45 0.57 -8.98 -1.23
CA ALA A 45 1.89 -9.59 -1.34
C ALA A 45 2.64 -9.65 0.00
N ILE A 46 2.63 -8.55 0.76
CA ILE A 46 3.25 -8.48 2.08
C ILE A 46 2.58 -9.44 3.05
N TYR A 47 1.24 -9.53 3.01
CA TYR A 47 0.48 -10.44 3.86
C TYR A 47 0.77 -11.91 3.55
N ASP A 48 0.73 -12.34 2.28
CA ASP A 48 1.02 -13.74 1.90
C ASP A 48 2.44 -14.15 2.34
N ARG A 49 3.45 -13.29 2.09
CA ARG A 49 4.84 -13.57 2.47
C ARG A 49 5.05 -13.54 3.99
N GLY A 50 4.43 -12.58 4.68
CA GLY A 50 4.45 -12.49 6.13
C GLY A 50 3.82 -13.72 6.79
N LEU A 51 2.66 -14.15 6.31
CA LEU A 51 1.95 -15.32 6.82
C LEU A 51 2.79 -16.59 6.66
N ARG A 52 3.42 -16.81 5.49
CA ARG A 52 4.33 -17.95 5.27
C ARG A 52 5.50 -17.95 6.24
N THR A 53 6.07 -16.78 6.52
CA THR A 53 7.22 -16.63 7.43
C THR A 53 6.83 -16.89 8.88
N VAL A 54 5.65 -16.42 9.30
CA VAL A 54 5.11 -16.71 10.63
C VAL A 54 4.75 -18.19 10.77
N ALA A 55 4.16 -18.78 9.73
CA ALA A 55 3.82 -20.21 9.71
C ALA A 55 5.07 -21.11 9.82
N SER A 56 6.24 -20.66 9.36
CA SER A 56 7.50 -21.38 9.57
C SER A 56 8.14 -21.17 10.95
N GLY A 57 7.41 -20.55 11.90
CA GLY A 57 7.83 -20.38 13.30
C GLY A 57 8.50 -19.05 13.62
N ALA A 58 8.53 -18.08 12.69
CA ALA A 58 9.08 -16.76 12.98
C ALA A 58 8.16 -15.96 13.92
N ASN A 59 8.76 -15.13 14.78
CA ASN A 59 8.01 -14.24 15.65
C ASN A 59 7.30 -13.14 14.84
N ALA A 60 5.96 -13.12 14.87
CA ALA A 60 5.14 -12.17 14.12
C ALA A 60 5.44 -10.69 14.43
N VAL A 61 5.74 -10.37 15.69
CA VAL A 61 6.09 -8.99 16.11
C VAL A 61 7.44 -8.57 15.53
N ALA A 62 8.41 -9.49 15.49
CA ALA A 62 9.71 -9.22 14.88
C ALA A 62 9.59 -9.01 13.36
N VAL A 63 8.79 -9.85 12.68
CA VAL A 63 8.50 -9.71 11.24
C VAL A 63 7.82 -8.38 10.94
N GLN A 64 6.80 -8.00 11.72
CA GLN A 64 6.12 -6.71 11.57
C GLN A 64 7.10 -5.53 11.73
N ARG A 65 7.96 -5.55 12.75
CA ARG A 65 8.97 -4.51 12.97
C ARG A 65 9.93 -4.41 11.78
N GLY A 66 10.38 -5.54 11.24
CA GLY A 66 11.23 -5.59 10.05
C GLY A 66 10.55 -5.01 8.81
N ILE A 67 9.27 -5.34 8.59
CA ILE A 67 8.48 -4.78 7.47
C ILE A 67 8.38 -3.27 7.59
N ASN A 68 8.09 -2.74 8.78
CA ASN A 68 7.98 -1.29 9.00
C ASN A 68 9.31 -0.57 8.76
N ALA A 69 10.42 -1.14 9.24
CA ALA A 69 11.76 -0.58 9.02
C ALA A 69 12.12 -0.59 7.52
N ALA A 70 11.86 -1.70 6.83
CA ALA A 70 12.08 -1.81 5.39
C ALA A 70 11.23 -0.82 4.58
N ALA A 71 9.97 -0.63 4.98
CA ALA A 71 9.08 0.35 4.35
C ALA A 71 9.60 1.78 4.50
N SER A 72 10.14 2.15 5.68
CA SER A 72 10.76 3.47 5.88
C SER A 72 11.94 3.69 4.93
N ILE A 73 12.86 2.72 4.87
CA ILE A 73 14.05 2.80 4.00
C ILE A 73 13.64 2.88 2.53
N ALA A 74 12.63 2.10 2.12
CA ALA A 74 12.12 2.15 0.75
C ALA A 74 11.51 3.52 0.41
N CYS A 75 10.76 4.13 1.33
CA CYS A 75 10.23 5.48 1.15
C CYS A 75 11.34 6.52 1.00
N ASP A 76 12.39 6.44 1.82
CA ASP A 76 13.53 7.35 1.74
C ASP A 76 14.23 7.24 0.38
N ALA A 77 14.48 6.01 -0.08
CA ALA A 77 15.07 5.77 -1.40
C ALA A 77 14.19 6.31 -2.54
N ILE A 78 12.87 6.13 -2.47
CA ILE A 78 11.95 6.67 -3.49
C ILE A 78 12.02 8.21 -3.53
N ASN A 79 12.12 8.86 -2.37
CA ASN A 79 12.28 10.31 -2.30
C ASN A 79 13.60 10.78 -2.94
N ASP A 80 14.67 10.02 -2.80
CA ASP A 80 15.97 10.33 -3.42
C ASP A 80 15.92 10.20 -4.95
N PHE A 81 15.12 9.27 -5.49
CA PHE A 81 14.89 9.15 -6.93
C PHE A 81 13.95 10.23 -7.49
N ALA A 82 13.20 10.93 -6.64
CA ALA A 82 12.19 11.88 -7.07
C ALA A 82 12.83 13.12 -7.73
N SER A 83 12.45 13.38 -8.99
CA SER A 83 12.87 14.58 -9.71
C SER A 83 11.96 15.75 -9.38
N LYS A 84 12.52 16.80 -8.77
CA LYS A 84 11.76 18.04 -8.47
C LYS A 84 11.45 18.81 -9.74
N CYS A 85 10.20 19.23 -9.90
CA CYS A 85 9.78 20.13 -10.97
C CYS A 85 10.39 21.52 -10.78
N LYS A 86 11.08 22.06 -11.78
CA LYS A 86 11.72 23.39 -11.72
C LYS A 86 10.89 24.40 -12.53
N GLY A 87 9.90 24.98 -11.87
CA GLY A 87 9.12 26.09 -12.41
C GLY A 87 8.04 25.71 -13.42
N LYS A 88 7.48 26.73 -14.07
CA LYS A 88 6.24 26.59 -14.87
C LYS A 88 6.38 25.70 -16.12
N SER A 89 7.57 25.62 -16.72
CA SER A 89 7.80 24.80 -17.93
C SER A 89 7.68 23.31 -17.66
N ASP A 90 8.18 22.84 -16.50
CA ASP A 90 8.10 21.43 -16.13
C ASP A 90 6.67 21.04 -15.75
N LEU A 91 5.97 21.93 -15.06
CA LEU A 91 4.56 21.72 -14.72
C LEU A 91 3.68 21.60 -15.97
N GLN A 92 3.94 22.40 -17.02
CA GLN A 92 3.22 22.27 -18.28
C GLN A 92 3.46 20.92 -18.97
N LYS A 93 4.71 20.43 -18.97
CA LYS A 93 5.05 19.12 -19.56
C LYS A 93 4.41 17.94 -18.83
N ILE A 94 4.16 18.08 -17.52
CA ILE A 94 3.55 17.02 -16.69
C ILE A 94 2.02 17.08 -16.76
N ALA A 95 1.45 18.28 -16.92
CA ALA A 95 0.00 18.48 -16.97
C ALA A 95 -0.63 18.15 -18.34
N THR A 96 0.19 18.04 -19.39
CA THR A 96 -0.24 17.70 -20.76
C THR A 96 0.00 16.22 -21.02
#